data_AF-A0A916V9S5-F1
#
_entry.id   AF-A0A916V9S5-F1
#
_cell.length_a   1.000
_cell.length_b   1.000
_cell.length_c   1.000
_cell.angle_alpha   90.00
_cell.angle_beta   90.00
_cell.angle_gamma   90.00
#
_symmetry.space_group_name_H-M   'P 1'
#
loop_
_entity.id
_entity.type
_entity.pdbx_description
1 polymer ?
#
loop_
_entity_poly.entity_id
_entity_poly.type
_entity_poly.pdbx_seq_one_letter_code
_entity_poly.pdbx_strand_id
1 'polypeptide(L)'
;MVITYETDDYVIAQEIETNASFAKMVTVEVLIHRSEIEGNQAKLTSVTKNAELPLRLNNHCHGISDRVSKAFCDSPEWKLLEVTSGY
;
A
#
# COMPACT_ATOMS: atom_id res chain seq x y z
N MET A 1 3.54 -2.86 -10.32
CA MET A 1 2.10 -2.84 -9.96
C MET A 1 1.36 -2.00 -10.99
N VAL A 2 0.08 -2.24 -11.16
CA VAL A 2 -0.83 -1.44 -12.00
C VAL A 2 -1.92 -0.85 -11.12
N ILE A 3 -2.32 0.39 -11.38
CA ILE A 3 -3.48 1.01 -10.73
C ILE A 3 -4.73 0.35 -11.31
N THR A 4 -5.55 -0.24 -10.46
CA THR A 4 -6.81 -0.90 -10.86
C THR A 4 -8.03 -0.04 -10.53
N TYR A 5 -7.89 0.92 -9.61
CA TYR A 5 -8.92 1.86 -9.23
C TYR A 5 -8.28 3.12 -8.64
N GLU A 6 -8.83 4.29 -8.96
CA GLU A 6 -8.37 5.58 -8.45
C GLU A 6 -9.55 6.55 -8.35
N THR A 7 -9.64 7.24 -7.21
CA THR A 7 -10.43 8.45 -6.99
C THR A 7 -9.50 9.56 -6.50
N ASP A 8 -10.04 10.75 -6.26
CA ASP A 8 -9.27 11.87 -5.73
C ASP A 8 -8.61 11.58 -4.36
N ASP A 9 -9.15 10.63 -3.58
CA ASP A 9 -8.75 10.35 -2.20
C ASP A 9 -8.36 8.89 -1.97
N TYR A 10 -8.42 8.03 -2.98
CA TYR A 10 -8.20 6.60 -2.77
C TYR A 10 -7.66 5.90 -4.01
N VAL A 11 -6.63 5.08 -3.83
CA VAL A 11 -5.94 4.37 -4.90
C VAL A 11 -5.84 2.90 -4.55
N ILE A 12 -6.17 2.03 -5.51
CA ILE A 12 -5.88 0.60 -5.46
C ILE A 12 -4.85 0.28 -6.54
N ALA A 13 -3.73 -0.31 -6.11
CA ALA A 13 -2.73 -0.86 -7.00
C ALA A 13 -2.59 -2.37 -6.77
N GLN A 14 -2.56 -3.14 -7.85
CA GLN A 14 -2.39 -4.58 -7.81
C GLN A 14 -1.09 -4.98 -8.50
N GLU A 15 -0.42 -6.01 -7.99
CA GLU A 15 0.68 -6.62 -8.72
C GLU A 15 0.20 -7.17 -10.07
N ILE A 16 1.05 -7.00 -11.08
CA ILE A 16 0.85 -7.60 -12.39
C ILE A 16 1.55 -8.96 -12.33
N GLU A 17 0.86 -10.04 -12.69
CA GLU A 17 1.41 -11.39 -12.59
C GLU A 17 2.76 -11.52 -13.30
N THR A 18 3.75 -12.03 -12.58
CA THR A 18 4.99 -12.55 -13.15
C THR A 18 5.17 -13.99 -12.66
N ASN A 19 4.50 -14.93 -13.33
CA ASN A 19 4.65 -16.39 -13.13
C ASN A 19 4.39 -16.99 -11.73
N ALA A 20 3.91 -16.21 -10.75
CA ALA A 20 3.67 -16.67 -9.38
C ALA A 20 2.18 -16.90 -9.08
N SER A 21 1.89 -17.90 -8.23
CA SER A 21 0.53 -18.25 -7.76
C SER A 21 -0.31 -17.02 -7.41
N PHE A 22 -1.54 -16.96 -7.91
CA PHE A 22 -2.55 -15.93 -7.61
C PHE A 22 -2.66 -15.60 -6.11
N ALA A 23 -2.46 -16.58 -5.24
CA ALA A 23 -2.50 -16.38 -3.78
C ALA A 23 -1.45 -15.38 -3.29
N LYS A 24 -0.32 -15.25 -3.99
CA LYS A 24 0.79 -14.36 -3.62
C LYS A 24 0.61 -12.93 -4.10
N MET A 25 -0.35 -12.68 -5.00
CA MET A 25 -0.53 -11.34 -5.54
C MET A 25 -0.90 -10.36 -4.45
N VAL A 26 -0.14 -9.27 -4.41
CA VAL A 26 -0.36 -8.20 -3.46
C VAL A 26 -1.27 -7.13 -4.08
N THR A 27 -2.25 -6.72 -3.29
CA THR A 27 -3.04 -5.51 -3.49
C THR A 27 -2.62 -4.49 -2.44
N VAL A 28 -2.34 -3.27 -2.88
CA VAL A 28 -2.06 -2.12 -2.04
C VAL A 28 -3.22 -1.15 -2.20
N GLU A 29 -3.81 -0.76 -1.09
CA GLU A 29 -4.83 0.27 -0.99
C GLU A 29 -4.24 1.47 -0.27
N VAL A 30 -4.46 2.67 -0.81
CA VAL A 30 -3.95 3.92 -0.25
C VAL A 30 -5.13 4.87 -0.09
N LEU A 31 -5.38 5.31 1.13
CA LEU A 31 -6.34 6.36 1.45
C LEU A 31 -5.60 7.66 1.72
N ILE A 32 -6.02 8.73 1.07
CA ILE A 32 -5.53 10.10 1.23
C ILE A 32 -6.52 10.85 2.11
N HIS A 33 -6.09 11.26 3.30
CA HIS A 33 -6.94 12.01 4.23
C HIS A 33 -7.02 13.48 3.81
N ARG A 34 -7.85 13.77 2.80
CA ARG A 34 -7.94 15.12 2.18
C ARG A 34 -8.29 16.22 3.17
N SER A 35 -9.09 15.91 4.20
CA SER A 35 -9.45 16.85 5.27
C SER A 35 -8.29 17.18 6.22
N GLU A 36 -7.20 16.39 6.18
CA GLU A 36 -6.01 16.54 7.01
C GLU A 36 -4.80 17.04 6.19
N ILE A 37 -5.03 17.65 5.02
CA ILE A 37 -3.96 18.25 4.23
C ILE A 37 -3.57 19.60 4.84
N GLU A 38 -2.33 19.70 5.30
CA GLU A 38 -1.75 20.91 5.87
C GLU A 38 -0.60 21.42 5.00
N GLY A 39 -0.82 22.54 4.31
CA GLY A 39 0.16 23.09 3.37
C GLY A 39 0.44 22.13 2.22
N ASN A 40 1.68 21.62 2.15
CA ASN A 40 2.11 20.65 1.14
C ASN A 40 2.37 19.26 1.74
N GLN A 41 1.67 18.93 2.83
CA GLN A 41 1.78 17.65 3.50
C GLN A 41 0.41 16.95 3.48
N ALA A 42 0.38 15.75 2.90
CA ALA A 42 -0.79 14.88 2.93
C ALA A 42 -0.56 13.72 3.90
N LYS A 43 -1.58 13.43 4.72
CA LYS A 43 -1.64 12.22 5.53
C LYS A 43 -2.25 11.08 4.72
N LEU A 44 -1.63 9.90 4.85
CA LEU A 44 -1.99 8.71 4.10
C LEU A 44 -2.13 7.51 5.03
N THR A 45 -3.05 6.62 4.70
CA THR A 45 -3.11 5.27 5.26
C THR A 45 -2.92 4.28 4.12
N SER A 46 -1.98 3.36 4.26
CA SER A 46 -1.73 2.30 3.29
C SER A 46 -2.02 0.94 3.90
N VAL A 47 -2.78 0.11 3.18
CA VAL A 47 -3.06 -1.29 3.53
C VAL A 47 -2.54 -2.18 2.43
N THR A 48 -1.65 -3.11 2.79
CA THR A 48 -1.06 -4.08 1.86
C THR A 48 -1.61 -5.46 2.20
N LYS A 49 -2.25 -6.15 1.25
CA LYS A 49 -2.90 -7.44 1.46
C LYS A 49 -2.61 -8.43 0.34
N ASN A 50 -2.58 -9.72 0.65
CA ASN A 50 -2.54 -10.81 -0.31
C ASN A 50 -3.50 -11.95 0.11
N ALA A 51 -3.68 -12.95 -0.73
CA ALA A 51 -4.56 -14.09 -0.47
C ALA A 51 -3.80 -15.33 0.04
N GLU A 52 -2.59 -15.16 0.60
CA GLU A 52 -1.82 -16.28 1.16
C GLU A 52 -2.41 -16.74 2.49
N LEU A 53 -2.69 -18.05 2.59
CA LEU A 53 -2.88 -18.77 3.86
C LEU A 53 -1.61 -19.61 4.05
N PRO A 54 -0.91 -19.69 5.21
CA PRO A 54 -1.03 -19.05 6.53
C PRO A 54 -0.15 -17.79 6.74
N LEU A 55 -0.40 -17.06 7.84
CA LEU A 55 0.36 -15.88 8.33
C LEU A 55 1.86 -16.20 8.54
N ARG A 56 2.65 -16.06 7.48
CA ARG A 56 4.11 -16.01 7.58
C ARG A 56 4.52 -14.54 7.72
N LEU A 57 5.04 -14.17 8.88
CA LEU A 57 5.51 -12.81 9.19
C LEU A 57 6.52 -12.28 8.16
N ASN A 58 7.34 -13.15 7.58
CA ASN A 58 8.25 -12.81 6.50
C ASN A 58 7.75 -13.41 5.18
N ASN A 59 6.81 -12.72 4.53
CA ASN A 59 6.26 -13.12 3.23
C ASN A 59 6.39 -11.98 2.20
N HIS A 60 6.04 -12.30 0.95
CA HIS A 60 6.10 -11.34 -0.15
C HIS A 60 5.25 -10.09 0.12
N CYS A 61 4.08 -10.26 0.73
CA CYS A 61 3.20 -9.16 1.13
C CYS A 61 3.88 -8.19 2.11
N HIS A 62 4.58 -8.72 3.13
CA HIS A 62 5.35 -7.89 4.06
C HIS A 62 6.44 -7.10 3.33
N GLY A 63 7.20 -7.75 2.45
CA GLY A 63 8.24 -7.09 1.66
C GLY A 63 7.69 -5.98 0.74
N ILE A 64 6.50 -6.15 0.18
CA ILE A 64 5.83 -5.09 -0.59
C ILE A 64 5.38 -3.95 0.34
N SER A 65 4.84 -4.27 1.52
CA SER A 65 4.43 -3.26 2.51
C SER A 65 5.60 -2.36 2.93
N ASP A 66 6.77 -2.95 3.21
CA ASP A 66 7.99 -2.20 3.56
C ASP A 66 8.44 -1.27 2.43
N ARG A 67 8.38 -1.75 1.17
CA ARG A 67 8.77 -0.96 -0.01
C ARG A 67 7.81 0.19 -0.27
N VAL A 68 6.50 -0.04 -0.13
CA VAL A 68 5.47 1.01 -0.27
C VAL A 68 5.64 2.07 0.82
N SER A 69 5.81 1.63 2.07
CA SER A 69 6.02 2.53 3.20
C SER A 69 7.25 3.40 3.01
N LYS A 70 8.36 2.79 2.56
CA LYS A 70 9.59 3.52 2.26
C LYS A 70 9.41 4.52 1.11
N ALA A 71 8.70 4.16 0.04
CA ALA A 71 8.45 5.05 -1.09
C ALA A 71 7.65 6.31 -0.68
N PHE A 72 6.70 6.17 0.24
CA PHE A 72 6.02 7.33 0.82
C PHE A 72 6.96 8.16 1.70
N CYS A 73 7.73 7.54 2.59
CA CYS A 73 8.68 8.26 3.45
C CYS A 73 9.79 9.00 2.67
N ASP A 74 10.25 8.43 1.55
CA ASP A 74 11.25 9.04 0.68
C ASP A 74 10.66 10.18 -0.19
N SER A 75 9.33 10.38 -0.15
CA SER A 75 8.61 11.45 -0.83
C SER A 75 8.26 12.57 0.16
N PRO A 76 9.04 13.67 0.25
CA PRO A 76 8.93 14.66 1.32
C PRO A 76 7.59 15.43 1.37
N GLU A 77 6.77 15.36 0.32
CA GLU A 77 5.41 15.95 0.29
C GLU A 77 4.35 15.01 0.92
N TRP A 78 4.73 13.75 1.21
CA TRP A 78 3.84 12.65 1.61
C TRP A 78 4.33 12.09 2.94
N LYS A 79 3.84 12.62 4.07
CA LYS A 79 4.25 12.10 5.38
C LYS A 79 3.32 10.95 5.78
N LEU A 80 3.82 9.73 5.64
CA LEU A 80 3.14 8.52 6.10
C LEU A 80 3.05 8.53 7.62
N LEU A 81 1.84 8.72 8.16
CA LEU A 81 1.63 8.80 9.62
C LEU A 81 1.22 7.45 10.21
N GLU A 82 0.65 6.54 9.43
CA GLU A 82 0.24 5.23 9.93
C GLU A 82 0.29 4.15 8.84
N VAL A 83 0.99 3.05 9.14
CA VAL A 83 0.97 1.83 8.34
C VAL A 83 0.32 0.76 9.19
N THR A 84 -0.89 0.35 8.81
CA THR A 84 -1.57 -0.78 9.44
C THR A 84 -1.53 -1.96 8.47
N SER A 85 -0.79 -2.98 8.85
CA SER A 85 -0.93 -4.31 8.27
C SER A 85 -2.17 -4.96 8.88
N GLY A 86 -3.24 -5.10 8.11
CA GLY A 86 -4.46 -5.80 8.54
C GLY A 86 -4.26 -7.33 8.53
N TYR A 87 -4.82 -8.01 9.54
CA TYR A 87 -4.79 -9.46 9.75
C TYR A 87 -5.95 -10.18 9.07
#